data_AF-A0AAV2L3I8-F1
#
_entry.id   AF-A0AAV2L3I8-F1
#
_cell.length_a   1.000
_cell.length_b   1.000
_cell.length_c   1.000
_cell.angle_alpha   90.00
_cell.angle_beta   90.00
_cell.angle_gamma   90.00
#
_symmetry.space_group_name_H-M   'P 1'
#
loop_
_entity.id
_entity.type
_entity.pdbx_description
1 polymer ?
#
loop_
_entity_poly.entity_id
_entity_poly.type
_entity_poly.pdbx_seq_one_letter_code
_entity_poly.pdbx_strand_id
1 'polypeptide(L)'
;MADSLDASLRRSLVLALDVLERASERRVDWSQTSLQAAALTEVFASFSELMSQTTTLCQSFHMSLSALSHSEQSHVCRFHSSMAPPTPPLTTPTSPMAPLPSHQPSPPSLTDAPDFQVLVRPGLYSITASHHRSPRQHSRQVSLSHGESALLRFEL
;
A
#
# COMPACT_ATOMS: atom_id res chain seq x y z
N MET A 1 -60.09 -25.96 49.95
CA MET A 1 -58.65 -25.62 49.86
C MET A 1 -57.94 -26.36 48.73
N ALA A 2 -58.25 -27.64 48.44
CA ALA A 2 -57.61 -28.41 47.36
C ALA A 2 -57.77 -27.80 45.95
N ASP A 3 -58.96 -27.29 45.60
CA ASP A 3 -59.21 -26.74 44.25
C ASP A 3 -58.41 -25.46 43.93
N SER A 4 -58.06 -24.69 44.96
CA SER A 4 -57.23 -23.49 44.82
C SER A 4 -55.78 -23.83 44.49
N LEU A 5 -55.27 -24.94 45.03
CA LEU A 5 -53.91 -25.40 44.79
C LEU A 5 -53.77 -25.96 43.37
N ASP A 6 -54.74 -26.76 42.92
CA ASP A 6 -54.76 -27.32 41.57
C ASP A 6 -54.87 -26.23 40.50
N ALA A 7 -55.70 -25.21 40.73
CA ALA A 7 -55.78 -24.05 39.85
C ALA A 7 -54.46 -23.27 39.80
N SER A 8 -53.71 -23.22 40.91
CA SER A 8 -52.39 -22.60 40.94
C SER A 8 -51.37 -23.42 40.15
N LEU A 9 -51.34 -24.74 40.35
CA LEU A 9 -50.39 -25.64 39.66
C LEU A 9 -50.58 -25.62 38.14
N ARG A 10 -51.84 -25.65 37.67
CA ARG A 10 -52.14 -25.55 36.23
C ARG A 10 -51.67 -24.23 35.63
N ARG A 11 -51.88 -23.11 36.33
CA ARG A 11 -51.40 -21.79 35.89
C ARG A 11 -49.87 -21.74 35.84
N SER A 12 -49.19 -22.28 36.86
CA SER A 12 -47.72 -22.35 36.87
C SER A 12 -47.18 -23.21 35.73
N LEU A 13 -47.83 -24.33 35.40
CA LEU A 13 -47.43 -25.19 34.29
C LEU A 13 -47.55 -24.48 32.94
N VAL A 14 -48.65 -23.76 32.70
CA VAL A 14 -48.83 -22.96 31.48
C VAL A 14 -47.74 -21.88 31.35
N LEU A 15 -47.46 -21.15 32.44
CA LEU A 15 -46.41 -20.14 32.45
C LEU A 15 -45.02 -20.75 32.24
N ALA A 16 -44.75 -21.93 32.82
CA ALA A 16 -43.48 -22.61 32.64
C ALA A 16 -43.27 -23.03 31.18
N LEU A 17 -44.31 -23.54 30.51
CA LEU A 17 -44.26 -23.88 29.09
C LEU A 17 -44.02 -22.64 28.21
N ASP A 18 -44.71 -21.55 28.50
CA ASP A 18 -44.55 -20.28 27.79
C ASP A 18 -43.14 -19.69 27.96
N VAL A 19 -42.55 -19.83 29.15
CA VAL A 19 -41.14 -19.46 29.39
C VAL A 19 -40.19 -20.35 28.59
N LEU A 20 -40.44 -21.66 28.54
CA LEU A 20 -39.62 -22.59 27.77
C LEU A 20 -39.70 -22.32 26.27
N GLU A 21 -40.89 -22.03 25.75
CA GLU A 21 -41.10 -21.66 24.34
C GLU A 21 -40.33 -20.38 24.02
N ARG A 22 -40.52 -19.31 24.81
CA ARG A 22 -39.77 -18.05 24.64
C ARG A 22 -38.26 -18.22 24.81
N ALA A 23 -37.80 -19.14 25.66
CA ALA A 23 -36.38 -19.45 25.80
C ALA A 23 -35.86 -20.23 24.57
N SER A 24 -36.69 -21.09 23.99
CA SER A 24 -36.37 -21.86 22.79
C SER A 24 -36.26 -20.99 21.55
N GLU A 25 -37.10 -19.97 21.42
CA GLU A 25 -37.04 -18.97 20.34
C GLU A 25 -35.80 -18.08 20.42
N ARG A 26 -35.24 -17.90 21.63
CA ARG A 26 -33.99 -17.15 21.86
C ARG A 26 -32.74 -18.01 21.73
N ARG A 27 -32.85 -19.25 21.25
CA ARG A 27 -31.68 -20.10 21.04
C ARG A 27 -30.75 -19.43 20.02
N VAL A 28 -29.57 -19.05 20.50
CA VAL A 28 -28.51 -18.50 19.67
C VAL A 28 -27.89 -19.64 18.87
N ASP A 29 -27.88 -19.49 17.56
CA ASP A 29 -27.16 -20.40 16.67
C ASP A 29 -25.66 -20.06 16.69
N TRP A 30 -24.91 -20.83 17.48
CA TRP A 30 -23.46 -20.69 17.62
C TRP A 30 -22.70 -21.16 16.36
N SER A 31 -23.36 -21.81 15.40
CA SER A 31 -22.69 -22.28 14.18
C SER A 31 -22.16 -21.12 13.33
N GLN A 32 -22.88 -20.00 13.27
CA GLN A 32 -22.40 -18.79 12.60
C GLN A 32 -21.15 -18.20 13.27
N THR A 33 -21.08 -18.24 14.60
CA THR A 33 -19.89 -17.81 15.36
C THR A 33 -18.68 -18.68 15.04
N SER A 34 -18.88 -19.99 14.86
CA SER A 34 -17.79 -20.90 14.46
C SER A 34 -17.25 -20.62 13.05
N LEU A 35 -18.12 -20.26 12.09
CA LEU A 35 -17.71 -19.90 10.73
C LEU A 35 -16.94 -18.58 10.72
N GLN A 36 -17.38 -17.60 11.51
CA GLN A 36 -16.67 -16.33 11.68
C GLN A 36 -15.31 -16.52 12.35
N ALA A 37 -15.22 -17.40 13.36
CA ALA A 37 -13.95 -17.71 14.02
C ALA A 37 -12.93 -18.33 13.05
N ALA A 38 -13.36 -19.22 12.17
CA ALA A 38 -12.50 -19.78 11.12
C ALA A 38 -12.02 -18.70 10.14
N ALA A 39 -12.93 -17.82 9.67
CA ALA A 39 -12.58 -16.72 8.78
C ALA A 39 -11.58 -15.72 9.43
N LEU A 40 -11.76 -15.41 10.71
CA LEU A 40 -10.81 -14.56 11.44
C LEU A 40 -9.44 -15.22 11.58
N THR A 41 -9.40 -16.53 11.81
CA THR A 41 -8.14 -17.28 11.90
C THR A 41 -7.34 -17.19 10.59
N GLU A 42 -8.01 -17.33 9.44
CA GLU A 42 -7.37 -17.17 8.12
C GLU A 42 -6.84 -15.74 7.91
N VAL A 43 -7.61 -14.71 8.31
CA VAL A 43 -7.16 -13.31 8.20
C VAL A 43 -5.93 -13.06 9.08
N PHE A 44 -5.91 -13.57 10.30
CA PHE A 44 -4.75 -13.45 11.18
C PHE A 44 -3.54 -14.22 10.63
N ALA A 45 -3.74 -15.40 10.06
CA ALA A 45 -2.69 -16.15 9.39
C ALA A 45 -2.09 -15.34 8.23
N SER A 46 -2.93 -14.81 7.35
CA SER A 46 -2.50 -13.95 6.23
C SER A 46 -1.76 -12.70 6.71
N PHE A 47 -2.26 -12.02 7.73
CA PHE A 47 -1.60 -10.85 8.30
C PHE A 47 -0.24 -11.21 8.91
N SER A 48 -0.16 -12.34 9.62
CA SER A 48 1.10 -12.81 10.21
C SER A 48 2.15 -13.16 9.15
N GLU A 49 1.71 -13.75 8.02
CA GLU A 49 2.58 -14.04 6.89
C GLU A 49 3.08 -12.75 6.24
N LEU A 50 2.19 -11.78 5.99
CA LEU A 50 2.56 -10.48 5.45
C LEU A 50 3.56 -9.76 6.35
N MET A 51 3.33 -9.77 7.67
CA MET A 51 4.25 -9.20 8.66
C MET A 51 5.60 -9.91 8.66
N SER A 52 5.63 -11.24 8.55
CA SER A 52 6.85 -12.02 8.43
C SER A 52 7.63 -11.65 7.17
N GLN A 53 6.98 -11.64 6.01
CA GLN A 53 7.60 -11.27 4.73
C GLN A 53 8.16 -9.84 4.78
N THR A 54 7.37 -8.90 5.31
CA THR A 54 7.79 -7.50 5.48
C THR A 54 9.03 -7.41 6.36
N THR A 55 9.06 -8.14 7.47
CA THR A 55 10.23 -8.18 8.38
C THR A 55 11.48 -8.70 7.67
N THR A 56 11.35 -9.78 6.89
CA THR A 56 12.46 -10.34 6.11
C THR A 56 13.00 -9.35 5.07
N LEU A 57 12.11 -8.64 4.37
CA LEU A 57 12.50 -7.62 3.40
C LEU A 57 13.21 -6.43 4.06
N CYS A 58 12.68 -5.96 5.20
CA CYS A 58 13.34 -4.91 5.98
C CYS A 58 14.73 -5.33 6.46
N GLN A 59 14.86 -6.57 6.95
CA GLN A 59 16.15 -7.12 7.37
C GLN A 59 17.13 -7.19 6.19
N SER A 60 16.69 -7.71 5.04
CA SER A 60 17.50 -7.77 3.82
C SER A 60 17.98 -6.38 3.40
N PHE A 61 17.09 -5.39 3.38
CA PHE A 61 17.43 -4.00 3.07
C PHE A 61 18.49 -3.44 4.02
N HIS A 62 18.31 -3.62 5.34
CA HIS A 62 19.29 -3.15 6.32
C HIS A 62 20.65 -3.84 6.20
N MET A 63 20.67 -5.15 5.92
CA MET A 63 21.91 -5.88 5.67
C MET A 63 22.60 -5.37 4.39
N SER A 64 21.84 -5.09 3.33
CA SER A 64 22.40 -4.48 2.10
C SER A 64 22.97 -3.08 2.35
N LEU A 65 22.32 -2.25 3.18
CA LEU A 65 22.86 -0.94 3.55
C LEU A 65 24.19 -1.05 4.31
N SER A 66 24.35 -2.07 5.16
CA SER A 66 25.57 -2.26 5.94
C SER A 66 26.81 -2.54 5.09
N ALA A 67 26.63 -3.01 3.85
CA ALA A 67 27.71 -3.24 2.89
C ALA A 67 28.13 -1.96 2.12
N LEU A 68 27.35 -0.88 2.20
CA LEU A 68 27.62 0.38 1.51
C LEU A 68 28.50 1.31 2.35
N SER A 69 29.26 2.18 1.70
CA SER A 69 29.97 3.28 2.35
C SER A 69 28.99 4.32 2.94
N HIS A 70 29.45 5.15 3.88
CA HIS A 70 28.59 6.13 4.55
C HIS A 70 27.97 7.16 3.58
N SER A 71 28.69 7.56 2.54
CA SER A 71 28.19 8.47 1.50
C SER A 71 27.10 7.83 0.63
N GLU A 72 27.26 6.54 0.30
CA GLU A 72 26.26 5.76 -0.43
C GLU A 72 25.01 5.53 0.40
N GLN A 73 25.15 5.18 1.68
CA GLN A 73 24.01 5.07 2.60
C GLN A 73 23.24 6.39 2.70
N SER A 74 23.94 7.52 2.85
CA SER A 74 23.32 8.85 2.90
C SER A 74 22.57 9.18 1.60
N HIS A 75 23.14 8.83 0.44
CA HIS A 75 22.50 8.98 -0.85
C HIS A 75 21.23 8.13 -0.96
N VAL A 76 21.32 6.82 -0.68
CA VAL A 76 20.18 5.89 -0.79
C VAL A 76 19.03 6.32 0.13
N CYS A 77 19.32 6.61 1.40
CA CYS A 77 18.28 7.05 2.34
C CYS A 77 17.65 8.39 1.94
N ARG A 78 18.44 9.36 1.45
CA ARG A 78 17.90 10.67 1.05
C ARG A 78 16.91 10.58 -0.12
N PHE A 79 17.16 9.72 -1.09
CA PHE A 79 16.37 9.67 -2.33
C PHE A 79 15.34 8.53 -2.36
N HIS A 80 15.51 7.47 -1.55
CA HIS A 80 14.59 6.33 -1.52
C HIS A 80 13.76 6.22 -0.25
N SER A 81 14.14 6.88 0.85
CA SER A 81 13.26 6.96 2.04
C SER A 81 12.20 8.07 1.90
N SER A 82 12.29 8.92 0.87
CA SER A 82 11.33 10.00 0.60
C SER A 82 10.32 9.59 -0.47
N MET A 83 9.36 8.76 -0.10
CA MET A 83 8.05 8.71 -0.78
C MET A 83 6.94 8.59 0.27
N ALA A 84 6.77 9.66 1.02
CA ALA A 84 5.44 10.09 1.45
C ALA A 84 5.39 11.59 1.18
N PRO A 85 4.60 12.08 0.21
CA PRO A 85 4.31 13.50 0.16
C PRO A 85 3.72 13.90 1.52
N PRO A 86 4.16 15.00 2.14
CA PRO A 86 3.43 15.54 3.28
C PRO A 86 2.00 15.79 2.80
N THR A 87 1.04 15.09 3.39
CA THR A 87 -0.38 15.41 3.24
C THR A 87 -0.55 16.90 3.56
N PRO A 88 -0.95 17.74 2.60
CA PRO A 88 -1.23 19.13 2.93
C PRO A 88 -2.42 19.14 3.90
N PRO A 89 -2.39 19.94 4.97
CA PRO A 89 -3.56 20.12 5.82
C PRO A 89 -4.70 20.70 4.96
N LEU A 90 -5.87 20.05 4.99
CA LEU A 90 -7.12 20.53 4.42
C LEU A 90 -7.35 21.98 4.87
N THR A 91 -7.11 22.94 3.99
CA THR A 91 -7.55 24.31 4.16
C THR A 91 -8.28 24.73 2.89
N THR A 92 -9.61 24.71 3.04
CA THR A 92 -10.66 25.49 2.35
C THR A 92 -10.25 26.33 1.13
N PRO A 93 -10.92 26.17 -0.03
CA PRO A 93 -10.71 27.03 -1.18
C PRO A 93 -11.52 28.33 -1.01
N THR A 94 -10.87 29.49 -1.06
CA THR A 94 -11.55 30.77 -1.28
C THR A 94 -10.67 31.71 -2.10
N SER A 95 -10.92 31.70 -3.42
CA SER A 95 -10.89 32.85 -4.35
C SER A 95 -9.51 33.45 -4.75
N PRO A 96 -9.45 34.31 -5.80
CA PRO A 96 -9.78 34.03 -7.20
C PRO A 96 -8.62 34.40 -8.17
N MET A 97 -8.60 33.71 -9.32
CA MET A 97 -8.36 34.21 -10.67
C MET A 97 -7.44 35.45 -10.87
N ALA A 98 -6.27 35.23 -11.49
CA ALA A 98 -5.60 36.24 -12.32
C ALA A 98 -4.98 35.56 -13.57
N PRO A 99 -4.96 36.24 -14.74
CA PRO A 99 -4.90 35.59 -16.05
C PRO A 99 -3.47 35.38 -16.59
N LEU A 100 -3.37 34.40 -17.50
CA LEU A 100 -2.24 34.07 -18.37
C LEU A 100 -1.54 35.29 -18.99
N PRO A 101 -0.24 35.14 -19.32
CA PRO A 101 0.24 35.51 -20.65
C PRO A 101 0.60 34.26 -21.45
N SER A 102 -0.17 34.06 -22.50
CA SER A 102 0.13 33.23 -23.66
C SER A 102 1.51 33.53 -24.22
N HIS A 103 2.42 32.56 -24.15
CA HIS A 103 3.51 32.41 -25.10
C HIS A 103 3.64 30.93 -25.44
N GLN A 104 2.83 30.52 -26.41
CA GLN A 104 3.03 29.31 -27.17
C GLN A 104 4.09 29.60 -28.24
N PRO A 105 5.18 28.86 -28.26
CA PRO A 105 5.69 28.26 -29.48
C PRO A 105 5.30 26.78 -29.42
N SER A 106 4.49 26.35 -30.37
CA SER A 106 4.20 24.94 -30.63
C SER A 106 5.50 24.11 -30.65
N PRO A 107 5.57 22.96 -29.95
CA PRO A 107 6.50 21.92 -30.31
C PRO A 107 5.86 20.96 -31.35
N PRO A 108 6.66 20.43 -32.27
CA PRO A 108 6.22 19.50 -33.31
C PRO A 108 5.78 18.15 -32.70
N SER A 109 4.85 17.50 -33.38
CA SER A 109 4.63 16.05 -33.50
C SER A 109 5.15 15.13 -32.37
N LEU A 110 4.22 14.47 -31.70
CA LEU A 110 4.34 13.42 -30.67
C LEU A 110 5.15 12.16 -31.10
N THR A 111 6.43 12.25 -31.43
CA THR A 111 7.21 11.05 -31.81
C THR A 111 8.63 10.91 -31.22
N ASP A 112 9.13 11.85 -30.42
CA ASP A 112 10.49 11.72 -29.84
C ASP A 112 10.60 12.27 -28.40
N ALA A 113 9.56 12.07 -27.59
CA ALA A 113 9.65 12.32 -26.16
C ALA A 113 10.48 11.20 -25.51
N PRO A 114 11.46 11.53 -24.64
CA PRO A 114 12.28 10.51 -23.99
C PRO A 114 11.42 9.65 -23.05
N ASP A 115 11.65 8.33 -23.06
CA ASP A 115 10.92 7.36 -22.22
C ASP A 115 11.08 7.64 -20.72
N PHE A 116 12.24 8.16 -20.33
CA PHE A 116 12.55 8.54 -18.96
C PHE A 116 13.59 9.68 -18.93
N GLN A 117 13.58 10.46 -17.85
CA GLN A 117 14.55 11.52 -17.59
C GLN A 117 15.22 11.27 -16.25
N VAL A 118 16.55 11.36 -16.21
CA VAL A 118 17.35 11.18 -15.00
C VAL A 118 18.16 12.44 -14.76
N LEU A 119 17.93 13.08 -13.61
CA LEU A 119 18.68 14.27 -13.19
C LEU A 119 19.84 13.84 -12.29
N VAL A 120 21.05 14.26 -12.68
CA VAL A 120 22.29 13.94 -11.97
C VAL A 120 23.10 15.20 -11.74
N ARG A 121 24.06 15.14 -10.81
CA ARG A 121 25.05 16.21 -10.64
C ARG A 121 26.05 16.19 -11.80
N PRO A 122 26.84 17.24 -12.01
CA PRO A 122 27.94 17.20 -12.98
C PRO A 122 28.92 16.09 -12.63
N GLY A 123 29.36 15.32 -13.63
CA GLY A 123 30.23 14.16 -13.42
C GLY A 123 30.28 13.22 -14.62
N LEU A 124 31.08 12.15 -14.47
CA LEU A 124 31.25 11.10 -15.46
C LEU A 124 30.39 9.89 -15.08
N TYR A 125 29.50 9.48 -15.97
CA TYR A 125 28.51 8.44 -15.75
C TYR A 125 28.66 7.31 -16.76
N SER A 126 28.43 6.07 -16.32
CA SER A 126 28.25 4.91 -17.19
C SER A 126 26.78 4.49 -17.13
N ILE A 127 26.07 4.62 -18.25
CA ILE A 127 24.65 4.28 -18.37
C ILE A 127 24.55 2.93 -19.07
N THR A 128 24.00 1.93 -18.37
CA THR A 128 23.80 0.59 -18.91
C THR A 128 22.31 0.29 -19.03
N ALA A 129 21.89 -0.19 -20.18
CA ALA A 129 20.53 -0.61 -20.46
C ALA A 129 20.49 -2.06 -20.93
N SER A 130 19.47 -2.81 -20.49
CA SER A 130 19.28 -4.22 -20.80
C SER A 130 17.78 -4.55 -20.89
N HIS A 131 17.44 -5.55 -21.71
CA HIS A 131 16.08 -6.06 -21.81
C HIS A 131 15.98 -7.41 -21.09
N HIS A 132 14.94 -7.64 -20.29
CA HIS A 132 14.78 -8.85 -19.48
C HIS A 132 14.79 -10.17 -20.28
N ARG A 133 14.50 -10.13 -21.59
CA ARG A 133 14.56 -11.30 -22.49
C ARG A 133 15.84 -11.42 -23.31
N SER A 134 16.70 -10.41 -23.27
CA SER A 134 17.97 -10.40 -24.00
C SER A 134 19.13 -10.53 -23.01
N PRO A 135 20.06 -11.47 -23.20
CA PRO A 135 21.26 -11.53 -22.37
C PRO A 135 22.23 -10.38 -22.67
N ARG A 136 21.98 -9.56 -23.70
CA ARG A 136 22.87 -8.49 -24.15
C ARG A 136 22.60 -7.20 -23.40
N GLN A 137 23.66 -6.58 -22.90
CA GLN A 137 23.61 -5.27 -22.24
C GLN A 137 24.32 -4.23 -23.11
N HIS A 138 23.78 -3.02 -23.16
CA HIS A 138 24.37 -1.89 -23.88
C HIS A 138 24.81 -0.83 -22.86
N SER A 139 26.09 -0.51 -22.83
CA SER A 139 26.66 0.49 -21.91
C SER A 139 27.26 1.68 -22.68
N ARG A 140 27.01 2.88 -22.19
CA ARG A 140 27.56 4.13 -22.74
C ARG A 140 28.06 5.02 -21.62
N GLN A 141 29.25 5.58 -21.81
CA GLN A 141 29.83 6.54 -20.88
C GLN A 141 29.56 7.97 -21.35
N VAL A 142 29.15 8.84 -20.42
CA VAL A 142 28.82 10.24 -20.69
C VAL A 142 29.38 11.12 -19.59
N SER A 143 30.08 12.19 -19.99
CA SER A 143 30.47 13.26 -19.07
C SER A 143 29.44 14.38 -19.16
N LEU A 144 28.91 14.82 -18.02
CA LEU A 144 27.91 15.89 -17.95
C LEU A 144 28.44 17.07 -17.13
N SER A 145 28.34 18.26 -17.71
CA SER A 145 28.64 19.54 -17.06
C SER A 145 27.38 20.15 -16.42
N HIS A 146 27.54 21.27 -15.70
CA HIS A 146 26.40 21.94 -15.07
C HIS A 146 25.42 22.50 -16.11
N GLY A 147 24.15 22.13 -16.00
CA GLY A 147 23.10 22.53 -16.94
C GLY A 147 23.11 21.79 -18.28
N GLU A 148 24.00 20.81 -18.45
CA GLU A 148 24.10 20.00 -19.66
C GLU A 148 23.15 18.80 -19.60
N SER A 149 22.60 18.42 -20.75
CA SER A 149 21.77 17.22 -20.91
C SER A 149 22.25 16.40 -22.10
N ALA A 150 22.15 15.07 -21.97
CA ALA A 150 22.49 14.13 -23.04
C ALA A 150 21.32 13.18 -23.29
N LEU A 151 20.87 13.12 -24.55
CA LEU A 151 19.86 12.15 -24.98
C LEU A 151 20.56 10.84 -25.40
N LEU A 152 20.18 9.75 -24.74
CA LEU A 152 20.72 8.44 -25.02
C LEU A 152 19.62 7.52 -25.56
N ARG A 153 19.85 6.94 -26.73
CA ARG A 153 19.02 5.90 -27.32
C ARG A 153 19.74 4.57 -27.20
N PHE A 154 19.04 3.57 -26.68
CA PHE A 154 19.51 2.20 -26.58
C PHE A 154 18.58 1.31 -27.42
N GLU A 155 19.16 0.55 -28.34
CA GLU A 155 18.45 -0.52 -29.04
C GLU A 155 18.67 -1.81 -28.22
N LEU A 156 17.62 -2.30 -27.57
CA LEU A 156 17.66 -3.37 -26.58
C LEU A 156 17.04 -4.68 -27.06
#